data_AF-A0A927DKL5-F1
#
_entry.id   AF-A0A927DKL5-F1
#
_cell.length_a   1.000
_cell.length_b   1.000
_cell.length_c   1.000
_cell.angle_alpha   90.00
_cell.angle_beta   90.00
_cell.angle_gamma   90.00
#
_symmetry.space_group_name_H-M   'P 1'
#
loop_
_entity.id
_entity.type
_entity.pdbx_description
1 polymer ?
#
loop_
_entity_poly.entity_id
_entity_poly.type
_entity_poly.pdbx_seq_one_letter_code
_entity_poly.pdbx_strand_id
1 'polypeptide(L)'
;MKKTQWQQRKKWTGKRISIANATVLEVTKGRSASDMMTGMPKSAPNYYLLFKTADTSYCGGMVWLDYYSGIDDAVLTYKKGQKVSVTGTINNFEVRGFATVNNADMPVRLVVLRNGTINH
;
A
#
# COMPACT_ATOMS: atom_id res chain seq x y z
N MET A 1 -10.67 -15.67 -15.99
CA MET A 1 -10.32 -14.56 -15.07
C MET A 1 -8.83 -14.11 -15.09
N LYS A 2 -7.83 -14.93 -15.47
CA LYS A 2 -6.40 -14.52 -15.44
C LYS A 2 -5.94 -13.51 -16.52
N LYS A 3 -6.55 -13.51 -17.72
CA LYS A 3 -6.16 -12.59 -18.83
C LYS A 3 -6.39 -11.11 -18.51
N THR A 4 -7.50 -10.78 -17.86
CA THR A 4 -7.91 -9.38 -17.60
C THR A 4 -7.03 -8.70 -16.56
N GLN A 5 -6.64 -9.41 -15.49
CA GLN A 5 -5.73 -8.88 -14.47
C GLN A 5 -4.32 -8.61 -15.04
N TRP A 6 -3.85 -9.47 -15.95
CA TRP A 6 -2.57 -9.30 -16.64
C TRP A 6 -2.53 -8.08 -17.56
N GLN A 7 -3.63 -7.81 -18.28
CA GLN A 7 -3.77 -6.63 -19.13
C GLN A 7 -3.86 -5.33 -18.31
N GLN A 8 -4.60 -5.34 -17.21
CA GLN A 8 -4.68 -4.19 -16.31
C GLN A 8 -3.34 -3.91 -15.64
N ARG A 9 -2.61 -4.94 -15.21
CA ARG A 9 -1.24 -4.77 -14.69
C ARG A 9 -0.34 -4.08 -15.71
N LYS A 10 -0.29 -4.57 -16.95
CA LYS A 10 0.53 -3.95 -18.02
C LYS A 10 0.16 -2.50 -18.31
N LYS A 11 -1.13 -2.15 -18.26
CA LYS A 11 -1.62 -0.79 -18.56
C LYS A 11 -1.25 0.21 -17.46
N TRP A 12 -1.29 -0.23 -16.20
CA TRP A 12 -1.25 0.66 -15.05
C TRP A 12 0.09 0.66 -14.32
N THR A 13 0.88 -0.43 -14.38
CA THR A 13 2.23 -0.45 -13.80
C THR A 13 3.07 0.71 -14.34
N GLY A 14 3.75 1.42 -13.44
CA GLY A 14 4.55 2.60 -13.75
C GLY A 14 3.74 3.92 -13.79
N LYS A 15 2.40 3.88 -13.76
CA LYS A 15 1.58 5.10 -13.65
C LYS A 15 1.57 5.61 -12.22
N ARG A 16 1.75 6.92 -12.06
CA ARG A 16 1.54 7.62 -10.78
C ARG A 16 0.06 7.91 -10.61
N ILE A 17 -0.49 7.58 -9.45
CA ILE A 17 -1.89 7.81 -9.09
C ILE A 17 -1.98 8.54 -7.75
N SER A 18 -3.11 9.20 -7.54
CA SER A 18 -3.51 9.76 -6.25
C SER A 18 -4.88 9.20 -5.86
N ILE A 19 -5.02 8.80 -4.60
CA ILE A 19 -6.21 8.24 -4.00
C ILE A 19 -6.58 9.12 -2.82
N ALA A 20 -7.67 9.88 -2.97
CA ALA A 20 -8.23 10.69 -1.89
C ALA A 20 -9.09 9.83 -0.95
N ASN A 21 -9.26 10.29 0.29
CA ASN A 21 -10.16 9.69 1.29
C ASN A 21 -9.89 8.19 1.57
N ALA A 22 -8.65 7.75 1.39
CA ALA A 22 -8.21 6.42 1.75
C ALA A 22 -8.28 6.26 3.27
N THR A 23 -8.86 5.15 3.73
CA THR A 23 -8.97 4.87 5.16
C THR A 23 -7.77 4.05 5.59
N VAL A 24 -6.99 4.55 6.53
CA VAL A 24 -5.84 3.85 7.11
C VAL A 24 -6.32 2.59 7.84
N LEU A 25 -5.69 1.47 7.53
CA LEU A 25 -5.91 0.20 8.22
C LEU A 25 -4.76 -0.09 9.20
N GLU A 26 -3.52 0.14 8.76
CA GLU A 26 -2.31 -0.15 9.51
C GLU A 26 -1.14 0.65 8.93
N VAL A 27 -0.18 1.04 9.78
CA VAL A 27 1.14 1.53 9.37
C VAL A 27 2.19 0.78 10.17
N THR A 28 3.10 0.10 9.47
CA THR A 28 4.06 -0.81 10.12
C THR A 28 5.44 -0.68 9.47
N LYS A 29 6.49 -0.79 10.28
CA LYS A 29 7.88 -0.84 9.81
C LYS A 29 8.12 -2.17 9.08
N GLY A 30 8.50 -2.10 7.80
CA GLY A 30 8.67 -3.31 7.00
C GLY A 30 9.93 -4.11 7.36
N ARG A 31 9.74 -5.33 7.88
CA ARG A 31 10.60 -6.51 7.61
C ARG A 31 9.82 -7.75 7.09
N SER A 32 8.54 -7.62 6.71
CA SER A 32 7.89 -8.24 5.52
C SER A 32 6.35 -8.36 5.63
N ALA A 33 5.64 -8.11 4.51
CA ALA A 33 4.72 -9.11 3.92
C ALA A 33 5.24 -9.60 2.57
N SER A 34 6.33 -9.00 2.09
CA SER A 34 7.28 -9.67 1.21
C SER A 34 8.62 -8.90 1.13
N ASP A 35 9.58 -9.29 1.97
CA ASP A 35 10.91 -9.66 1.44
C ASP A 35 10.79 -10.76 0.34
N MET A 36 9.59 -11.32 0.16
CA MET A 36 9.23 -12.53 -0.55
C MET A 36 8.76 -12.36 -2.01
N MET A 37 8.55 -11.16 -2.60
CA MET A 37 8.02 -11.04 -3.98
C MET A 37 8.51 -9.83 -4.80
N THR A 38 9.84 -9.64 -4.91
CA THR A 38 10.53 -9.11 -6.13
C THR A 38 10.67 -7.59 -6.38
N GLY A 39 11.18 -6.79 -5.43
CA GLY A 39 11.67 -5.46 -5.85
C GLY A 39 12.17 -4.47 -4.80
N MET A 40 12.09 -4.79 -3.51
CA MET A 40 12.58 -3.90 -2.46
C MET A 40 14.09 -4.11 -2.23
N PRO A 41 14.92 -3.05 -2.19
CA PRO A 41 16.31 -3.16 -1.79
C PRO A 41 16.39 -3.63 -0.33
N LYS A 42 17.10 -4.73 -0.07
CA LYS A 42 17.31 -5.33 1.26
C LYS A 42 17.96 -4.38 2.28
N SER A 43 18.48 -3.24 1.84
CA SER A 43 19.36 -2.36 2.62
C SER A 43 18.62 -1.32 3.47
N ALA A 44 17.31 -1.12 3.33
CA ALA A 44 16.60 -0.11 4.12
C ALA A 44 15.20 -0.59 4.56
N PRO A 45 14.94 -0.77 5.87
CA PRO A 45 13.59 -1.04 6.37
C PRO A 45 12.71 0.19 6.14
N ASN A 46 11.85 0.14 5.14
CA ASN A 46 10.87 1.19 4.86
C ASN A 46 9.52 0.87 5.49
N TYR A 47 8.81 1.92 5.91
CA TYR A 47 7.44 1.81 6.39
C TYR A 47 6.47 1.57 5.22
N TYR A 48 5.38 0.88 5.50
CA TYR A 48 4.25 0.82 4.58
C TYR A 48 2.95 1.16 5.29
N LEU A 49 2.02 1.75 4.54
CA LEU A 49 0.66 2.02 4.98
C LEU A 49 -0.31 1.14 4.20
N LEU A 50 -1.17 0.42 4.91
CA LEU A 50 -2.32 -0.28 4.37
C LEU A 50 -3.54 0.61 4.43
N PHE A 51 -4.30 0.63 3.34
CA PHE A 51 -5.54 1.41 3.27
C PHE A 51 -6.64 0.68 2.52
N LYS A 52 -7.88 1.07 2.81
CA LYS A 52 -9.06 0.79 1.97
C LYS A 52 -9.54 2.06 1.28
N THR A 53 -9.99 1.94 0.04
CA THR A 53 -10.59 3.06 -0.70
C THR A 53 -11.98 3.39 -0.14
N ALA A 54 -12.43 4.64 -0.27
CA ALA A 54 -13.74 5.06 0.20
C ALA A 54 -14.89 4.31 -0.51
N ASP A 55 -14.68 3.99 -1.79
CA ASP A 55 -15.76 3.54 -2.68
C ASP A 55 -16.12 2.06 -2.50
N THR A 56 -15.23 1.26 -1.90
CA THR A 56 -15.45 -0.18 -1.75
C THR A 56 -14.73 -0.74 -0.53
N SER A 57 -15.35 -1.69 0.16
CA SER A 57 -14.68 -2.58 1.13
C SER A 57 -13.85 -3.68 0.45
N TYR A 58 -13.95 -3.83 -0.87
CA TYR A 58 -13.33 -4.89 -1.66
C TYR A 58 -11.94 -4.54 -2.21
N CYS A 59 -11.67 -3.26 -2.43
CA CYS A 59 -10.43 -2.70 -2.97
C CYS A 59 -9.68 -1.88 -1.91
N GLY A 60 -8.37 -2.08 -1.87
CA GLY A 60 -7.46 -1.34 -1.03
C GLY A 60 -6.10 -1.24 -1.67
N GLY A 61 -5.13 -0.82 -0.88
CA GLY A 61 -3.76 -0.80 -1.34
C GLY A 61 -2.76 -0.77 -0.21
N MET A 62 -1.52 -1.02 -0.60
CA MET A 62 -0.34 -0.84 0.19
C MET A 62 0.50 0.22 -0.48
N VAL A 63 0.94 1.23 0.28
CA VAL A 63 1.89 2.22 -0.20
C VAL A 63 3.20 2.12 0.56
N TRP A 64 4.29 1.94 -0.17
CA TRP A 64 5.64 2.01 0.37
C TRP A 64 6.06 3.46 0.52
N LEU A 65 6.59 3.79 1.70
CA LEU A 65 7.10 5.11 2.01
C LEU A 65 8.62 5.06 1.88
N ASP A 66 9.18 5.92 1.04
CA ASP A 66 10.63 6.04 0.96
C ASP A 66 11.18 6.53 2.30
N TYR A 67 12.32 6.00 2.73
CA TYR A 67 12.93 6.44 3.98
C TYR A 67 13.31 7.92 3.90
N TYR A 68 12.90 8.68 4.91
CA TYR A 68 13.34 10.04 5.15
C TYR A 68 13.56 10.26 6.66
N SER A 69 14.42 11.21 7.02
CA SER A 69 14.67 11.56 8.42
C SER A 69 13.36 12.04 9.08
N GLY A 70 12.97 11.43 10.21
CA GLY A 70 11.71 11.72 10.91
C GLY A 70 10.53 10.84 10.51
N ILE A 71 10.69 9.87 9.59
CA ILE A 71 9.62 8.94 9.24
C ILE A 71 9.16 8.09 10.43
N ASP A 72 10.08 7.71 11.33
CA ASP A 72 9.75 6.90 12.51
C ASP A 72 8.74 7.63 13.42
N ASP A 73 8.81 8.97 13.53
CA ASP A 73 7.83 9.78 14.28
C ASP A 73 6.56 10.04 13.46
N ALA A 74 6.71 10.35 12.16
CA ALA A 74 5.59 10.65 11.28
C ALA A 74 4.62 9.46 11.18
N VAL A 75 5.11 8.23 11.17
CA VAL A 75 4.25 7.04 11.07
C VAL A 75 3.41 6.81 12.33
N LEU A 76 3.88 7.27 13.50
CA LEU A 76 3.12 7.19 14.76
C LEU A 76 1.91 8.12 14.76
N THR A 77 1.88 9.11 13.87
CA THR A 77 0.73 10.03 13.73
C THR A 77 -0.46 9.39 13.02
N TYR A 78 -0.24 8.33 12.22
CA TYR A 78 -1.30 7.67 11.48
C TYR A 78 -2.09 6.70 12.36
N LYS A 79 -3.41 6.89 12.42
CA LYS A 79 -4.31 6.04 13.22
C LYS A 79 -5.21 5.19 12.34
N LYS A 80 -5.51 3.97 12.77
CA LYS A 80 -6.54 3.12 12.13
C LYS A 80 -7.86 3.90 12.04
N GLY A 81 -8.48 3.89 10.86
CA GLY A 81 -9.72 4.63 10.58
C GLY A 81 -9.52 6.06 10.09
N GLN A 82 -8.32 6.64 10.20
CA GLN A 82 -8.02 7.97 9.68
C GLN A 82 -8.21 8.04 8.16
N LYS A 83 -8.70 9.17 7.67
CA LYS A 83 -8.74 9.49 6.24
C LYS A 83 -7.46 10.18 5.83
N VAL A 84 -6.86 9.71 4.74
CA VAL A 84 -5.63 10.27 4.17
C VAL A 84 -5.72 10.29 2.65
N SER A 85 -4.89 11.12 2.04
CA SER A 85 -4.63 11.09 0.60
C SER A 85 -3.33 10.35 0.33
N VAL A 86 -3.38 9.30 -0.49
CA VAL A 86 -2.23 8.47 -0.85
C VAL A 86 -1.85 8.74 -2.30
N THR A 87 -0.61 9.17 -2.53
CA THR A 87 -0.05 9.26 -3.88
C THR A 87 1.08 8.27 -4.03
N GLY A 88 1.19 7.61 -5.18
CA GLY A 88 2.29 6.69 -5.44
C GLY A 88 2.26 6.13 -6.85
N THR A 89 3.31 5.41 -7.21
CA THR A 89 3.45 4.77 -8.52
C THR A 89 3.01 3.33 -8.44
N ILE A 90 2.08 2.91 -9.29
CA ILE A 90 1.60 1.52 -9.33
C ILE A 90 2.76 0.60 -9.67
N ASN A 91 3.05 -0.31 -8.75
CA ASN A 91 4.04 -1.35 -8.92
C ASN A 91 3.38 -2.67 -9.34
N ASN A 92 2.37 -3.13 -8.59
CA ASN A 92 1.67 -4.39 -8.85
C ASN A 92 0.20 -4.37 -8.39
N PHE A 93 -0.57 -5.40 -8.79
CA PHE A 93 -1.92 -5.68 -8.30
C PHE A 93 -2.00 -7.09 -7.73
N GLU A 94 -2.56 -7.20 -6.53
CA GLU A 94 -2.51 -8.40 -5.72
C GLU A 94 -3.91 -8.78 -5.19
N VAL A 95 -4.06 -10.04 -4.77
CA VAL A 95 -5.31 -10.58 -4.19
C VAL A 95 -5.06 -10.96 -2.73
N ARG A 96 -6.10 -10.90 -1.89
CA ARG A 96 -6.09 -11.22 -0.45
C ARG A 96 -5.31 -12.51 -0.19
N GLY A 97 -4.38 -12.44 0.76
CA GLY A 97 -3.39 -13.49 1.06
C GLY A 97 -2.17 -12.96 1.83
N PHE A 98 -2.03 -11.64 1.99
CA PHE A 98 -1.00 -11.02 2.80
C PHE A 98 -1.19 -11.37 4.27
N ALA A 99 -0.16 -11.96 4.89
CA ALA A 99 -0.09 -12.23 6.32
C ALA A 99 0.12 -10.91 7.09
N THR A 100 -0.88 -10.04 7.07
CA THR A 100 -0.94 -8.88 7.97
C THR A 100 -1.50 -9.37 9.29
N VAL A 101 -1.10 -8.75 10.40
CA VAL A 101 -1.65 -9.08 11.73
C VAL A 101 -3.17 -8.82 11.82
N ASN A 102 -3.75 -8.06 10.87
CA ASN A 102 -5.15 -7.69 10.86
C ASN A 102 -5.89 -8.13 9.57
N ASN A 103 -6.01 -9.44 9.38
CA ASN A 103 -6.59 -10.01 8.16
C ASN A 103 -8.10 -9.82 8.00
N ALA A 104 -8.85 -9.56 9.07
CA ALA A 104 -10.32 -9.49 9.03
C ALA A 104 -10.85 -8.32 8.18
N ASP A 105 -10.21 -7.15 8.29
CA ASP A 105 -10.63 -5.90 7.65
C ASP A 105 -9.97 -5.63 6.29
N MET A 106 -9.09 -6.54 5.83
CA MET A 106 -8.28 -6.31 4.64
C MET A 106 -9.09 -6.48 3.34
N PRO A 107 -9.01 -5.51 2.40
CA PRO A 107 -9.64 -5.63 1.10
C PRO A 107 -9.16 -6.84 0.30
N VAL A 108 -10.04 -7.36 -0.55
CA VAL A 108 -9.78 -8.58 -1.33
C VAL A 108 -8.79 -8.35 -2.46
N ARG A 109 -8.68 -7.12 -2.96
CA ARG A 109 -7.69 -6.73 -3.98
C ARG A 109 -6.88 -5.54 -3.51
N LEU A 110 -5.56 -5.63 -3.67
CA LEU A 110 -4.63 -4.59 -3.29
C LEU A 110 -3.90 -4.04 -4.51
N VAL A 111 -3.83 -2.71 -4.61
CA VAL A 111 -2.84 -2.04 -5.45
C VAL A 111 -1.58 -1.79 -4.60
N VAL A 112 -0.42 -2.18 -5.13
CA VAL A 112 0.87 -1.93 -4.48
C VAL A 112 1.49 -0.69 -5.11
N LEU A 113 1.76 0.32 -4.29
CA LEU A 113 2.34 1.59 -4.70
C LEU A 113 3.76 1.72 -4.16
N ARG A 114 4.67 2.21 -5.01
CA ARG A 114 6.04 2.60 -4.64
C ARG A 114 6.23 4.10 -4.73
N ASN A 115 7.29 4.62 -4.12
CA ASN A 115 7.65 6.03 -4.09
C ASN A 115 6.45 6.89 -3.62
N GLY A 116 5.88 6.43 -2.51
CA GLY A 116 4.61 6.88 -2.00
C GLY A 116 4.73 8.06 -1.04
N THR A 117 3.73 8.92 -1.07
CA THR A 117 3.56 10.03 -0.14
C THR A 117 2.15 10.01 0.43
N ILE A 118 2.01 10.33 1.72
CA ILE A 118 0.72 10.38 2.40
C ILE A 118 0.52 11.79 2.93
N ASN A 119 -0.62 12.40 2.60
CA ASN A 119 -1.03 13.71 3.09
C ASN A 119 -2.33 13.58 3.90
N HIS A 120 -2.49 14.46 4.88
CA HIS A 120 -3.68 14.56 5.74
C HIS A 120 -4.73 15.48 5.11
#